data_AF-A0A6F9DQB8-F1
#
_entry.id   AF-A0A6F9DQB8-F1
#
_cell.length_a   1.000
_cell.length_b   1.000
_cell.length_c   1.000
_cell.angle_alpha   90.00
_cell.angle_beta   90.00
_cell.angle_gamma   90.00
#
_symmetry.space_group_name_H-M   'P 1'
#
loop_
_entity.id
_entity.type
_entity.pdbx_description
1 polymer ?
#
loop_
_entity_poly.entity_id
_entity_poly.type
_entity_poly.pdbx_seq_one_letter_code
_entity_poly.pdbx_strand_id
1 'polypeptide(L)' 'MPCEHCFHKGCLLPWLQKTNNCPMCRHELLTDDPAYEEYKKQKEKEKDRQFRVEQLHNSMFG' A
#
# COMPACT_ATOMS: atom_id res chain seq x y z
N MET A 1 14.20 -1.65 -6.99
CA MET A 1 13.48 -1.78 -5.70
C MET A 1 13.75 -0.53 -4.89
N PRO A 2 12.72 0.18 -4.38
CA PRO A 2 12.90 1.42 -3.61
C PRO A 2 13.69 1.23 -2.30
N CYS A 3 13.97 -0.01 -1.88
CA CYS A 3 14.73 -0.32 -0.68
C CYS A 3 16.11 -0.95 -0.92
N GLU A 4 16.66 -0.95 -2.15
CA GLU A 4 18.03 -1.42 -2.51
C GLU A 4 18.46 -2.85 -2.09
N HIS A 5 17.60 -3.59 -1.38
CA HIS A 5 17.89 -4.96 -0.93
C HIS A 5 17.93 -5.93 -2.11
N CYS A 6 19.02 -6.70 -2.20
CA CYS A 6 19.22 -7.74 -3.20
C CYS A 6 18.67 -9.08 -2.71
N PHE A 7 17.81 -9.71 -3.50
CA PHE A 7 17.30 -11.05 -3.22
C PHE A 7 17.53 -11.95 -4.44
N HIS A 8 17.83 -13.23 -4.19
CA HIS A 8 17.80 -14.23 -5.25
C HIS A 8 16.37 -14.35 -5.79
N LYS A 9 16.20 -14.33 -7.12
CA LYS A 9 14.88 -14.52 -7.76
C LYS A 9 14.16 -15.76 -7.23
N GLY A 10 14.89 -16.86 -7.02
CA GLY A 10 14.34 -18.12 -6.50
C GLY A 10 13.83 -18.06 -5.06
N CYS A 11 14.32 -17.12 -4.24
CA CYS A 11 13.88 -16.94 -2.85
C CYS A 11 12.87 -15.80 -2.71
N LEU A 12 12.96 -14.78 -3.57
CA LEU A 12 12.06 -13.63 -3.55
C LEU A 12 10.66 -13.99 -4.06
N LEU A 13 10.54 -14.74 -5.16
CA LEU A 13 9.24 -15.05 -5.74
C LEU A 13 8.33 -15.84 -4.78
N PRO A 14 8.79 -16.91 -4.09
CA PRO A 14 7.95 -17.60 -3.10
C PRO A 14 7.60 -16.74 -1.88
N TRP A 15 8.46 -15.78 -1.53
CA TRP A 15 8.19 -14.83 -0.45
C TRP A 15 7.08 -13.87 -0.87
N LEU A 16 7.19 -13.26 -2.05
CA LEU A 16 6.21 -12.31 -2.58
C LEU A 16 4.83 -12.92 -2.83
N GLN A 17 4.75 -14.23 -3.09
CA GLN A 17 3.47 -14.95 -3.16
C GLN A 17 2.72 -14.97 -1.82
N LYS A 18 3.43 -14.88 -0.69
CA LYS A 18 2.84 -14.90 0.65
C LYS A 18 2.71 -13.51 1.24
N THR A 19 3.73 -12.67 1.03
CA THR A 19 3.86 -11.36 1.65
C THR A 19 4.43 -10.37 0.64
N ASN A 20 3.66 -9.33 0.31
CA ASN A 20 4.08 -8.27 -0.60
C ASN A 20 5.03 -7.25 0.05
N ASN A 21 5.78 -7.65 1.07
CA ASN A 21 6.62 -6.75 1.85
C ASN A 21 8.07 -7.25 1.88
N CYS A 22 9.00 -6.31 1.79
CA CYS A 22 10.43 -6.59 1.82
C CYS A 22 10.79 -7.26 3.16
N PRO A 23 11.46 -8.43 3.17
CA PRO A 23 11.86 -9.13 4.39
C PRO A 23 12.72 -8.27 5.33
N MET A 24 13.52 -7.36 4.77
CA MET A 24 14.49 -6.56 5.51
C MET A 24 13.91 -5.26 6.09
N CYS A 25 13.20 -4.47 5.27
CA CYS A 25 12.71 -3.13 5.65
C CYS A 25 11.20 -3.03 5.78
N ARG A 26 10.47 -4.13 5.54
CA ARG A 26 8.99 -4.19 5.56
C ARG A 26 8.30 -3.23 4.58
N HIS A 27 9.04 -2.63 3.65
CA HIS A 27 8.47 -1.80 2.60
C HIS A 27 7.53 -2.64 1.73
N GLU A 28 6.30 -2.18 1.56
CA GLU A 28 5.31 -2.82 0.70
C GLU A 28 5.70 -2.61 -0.76
N LEU A 29 5.89 -3.70 -1.48
CA LEU A 29 6.19 -3.67 -2.91
C LEU A 29 4.87 -3.59 -3.68
N LEU A 30 4.92 -2.85 -4.80
CA LEU A 30 3.84 -2.87 -5.78
C LEU A 30 3.64 -4.30 -6.26
N THR A 31 2.39 -4.71 -6.34
CA THR A 31 1.99 -5.96 -6.94
C THR A 31 2.01 -5.82 -8.47
N ASP A 32 2.22 -6.94 -9.18
CA ASP A 32 2.17 -6.96 -10.64
C ASP A 32 0.72 -6.93 -11.19
N ASP A 33 -0.28 -6.77 -10.31
CA ASP A 33 -1.69 -6.71 -10.67
C ASP A 33 -2.16 -5.24 -10.74
N PRO A 34 -2.30 -4.66 -11.95
CA PRO A 34 -2.71 -3.27 -12.11
C PRO A 34 -4.13 -3.01 -11.60
N ALA A 35 -5.03 -4.00 -11.62
CA ALA A 35 -6.39 -3.84 -11.11
C ALA A 35 -6.38 -3.73 -9.57
N TYR A 36 -5.55 -4.54 -8.91
CA TYR A 36 -5.36 -4.44 -7.46
C TYR A 36 -4.76 -3.10 -7.04
N GLU A 37 -3.73 -2.62 -7.75
CA GLU A 37 -3.11 -1.32 -7.48
C GLU A 37 -4.08 -0.15 -7.69
N GLU A 38 -4.95 -0.23 -8.70
CA GLU A 38 -5.99 0.77 -8.94
C GLU A 38 -7.04 0.75 -7.82
N TYR A 39 -7.53 -0.42 -7.42
CA TYR A 39 -8.45 -0.58 -6.29
C TYR A 39 -7.87 0.01 -5.00
N LYS A 40 -6.59 -0.26 -4.72
CA LYS A 40 -5.88 0.27 -3.54
C LYS A 40 -5.87 1.80 -3.54
N LYS A 41 -5.52 2.42 -4.67
CA LYS A 41 -5.53 3.89 -4.84
C LYS A 41 -6.93 4.48 -4.67
N GLN A 42 -7.95 3.84 -5.22
CA GLN A 42 -9.34 4.30 -5.06
C GLN A 42 -9.76 4.28 -3.58
N LYS A 43 -9.48 3.19 -2.87
CA LYS A 43 -9.77 3.04 -1.44
C LYS A 43 -9.06 4.09 -0.58
N GLU A 44 -7.81 4.42 -0.91
CA GLU A 44 -7.05 5.45 -0.19
C GLU A 44 -7.65 6.85 -0.39
N LYS A 45 -8.05 7.20 -1.63
CA LYS A 45 -8.75 8.46 -1.92
C LYS A 45 -10.09 8.56 -1.21
N GLU A 46 -10.82 7.45 -1.10
CA GLU A 46 -12.10 7.43 -0.40
C GLU A 46 -11.93 7.66 1.11
N LYS A 47 -10.91 7.05 1.72
CA LYS A 47 -10.55 7.32 3.12
C LYS A 47 -10.16 8.78 3.34
N ASP A 48 -9.35 9.36 2.46
CA ASP A 48 -8.97 10.77 2.52
C ASP A 48 -10.20 11.69 2.44
N ARG A 49 -11.09 11.42 1.47
CA ARG A 49 -12.36 12.15 1.35
C ARG A 49 -13.19 12.03 2.61
N GLN A 50 -13.33 10.82 3.16
CA GLN A 50 -14.10 10.57 4.37
C GLN A 50 -13.52 11.32 5.57
N PHE A 51 -12.20 11.24 5.76
CA PHE A 51 -11.49 11.98 6.79
C PHE A 51 -11.69 13.49 6.65
N ARG A 52 -11.61 14.03 5.43
CA ARG A 52 -11.84 15.45 5.18
C ARG A 52 -13.27 15.87 5.52
N VAL A 53 -14.27 15.06 5.17
CA VAL A 53 -15.67 15.30 5.53
C VAL A 53 -15.84 15.27 7.05
N GLU A 54 -15.23 14.30 7.73
CA GLU A 54 -15.25 14.18 9.19
C GLU A 54 -14.58 15.38 9.86
N GLN A 55 -13.42 15.84 9.36
CA GLN A 55 -12.77 17.04 9.86
C GLN A 55 -13.65 18.29 9.70
N LEU A 56 -14.36 18.42 8.58
CA LEU A 56 -15.33 19.50 8.39
C LEU A 56 -16.48 19.39 9.39
N HIS A 57 -17.03 18.20 9.62
CA HIS A 57 -18.07 17.98 10.64
C HIS A 57 -17.59 18.38 12.04
N ASN A 58 -16.38 17.99 12.42
CA ASN A 58 -15.80 18.34 13.72
C ASN A 58 -15.57 19.86 13.89
N SER A 59 -15.23 20.56 12.81
CA SER A 59 -15.02 22.02 12.82
C SER A 59 -16.32 22.83 12.76
N MET A 60 -17.43 22.28 12.26
CA MET A 60 -18.71 23.00 12.13
C MET A 60 -19.58 22.91 13.39
N PHE A 61 -19.40 21.85 14.19
CA PHE A 61 -20.19 21.60 15.40
C PHE A 61 -19.37 21.68 16.70
N GLY A 62 -18.11 22.12 16.60
CA GLY A 62 -17.18 22.34 17.72
C GLY A 62 -17.08 23.79 18.16
#